data_AF-A0A1W2D3I3-F1
#
_entry.id   AF-A0A1W2D3I3-F1
#
_cell.length_a   1.000
_cell.length_b   1.000
_cell.length_c   1.000
_cell.angle_alpha   90.00
_cell.angle_beta   90.00
_cell.angle_gamma   90.00
#
_symmetry.space_group_name_H-M   'P 1'
#
loop_
_entity.id
_entity.type
_entity.pdbx_description
1 polymer ?
#
loop_
_entity_poly.entity_id
_entity_poly.type
_entity_poly.pdbx_seq_one_letter_code
_entity_poly.pdbx_strand_id
1 'polypeptide(L)'
;MTTASLSASELWYPSKPEAERWTVISVKGKAPGASDIKTFRKNHSKAPVTAVIDDNTYKIEKINDDFLVISYKQDPASLAAEASFMKDCRLHMTINLKTKRVEKLQSLNEKPLKIKIFNAEKLDLVVKFIYEENEKRYFTESEDLNLIVKFLGQLAPMETISEYSNYKKI
;
A
#
# COMPACT_ATOMS: atom_id res chain seq x y z
N MET A 1 -21.07 13.50 14.41
CA MET A 1 -20.42 13.43 13.08
C MET A 1 -19.96 12.01 12.89
N THR A 2 -20.60 11.25 12.01
CA THR A 2 -20.30 9.83 11.80
C THR A 2 -19.22 9.74 10.72
N THR A 3 -18.00 9.39 11.09
CA THR A 3 -16.94 9.03 10.16
C THR A 3 -17.40 7.81 9.38
N ALA A 4 -17.63 7.96 8.08
CA ALA A 4 -17.87 6.82 7.20
C ALA A 4 -16.54 6.12 6.96
N SER A 5 -16.16 5.19 7.85
CA SER A 5 -15.05 4.28 7.59
C SER A 5 -15.46 3.35 6.43
N LEU A 6 -14.81 3.48 5.28
CA LEU A 6 -14.91 2.51 4.20
C LEU A 6 -13.98 1.34 4.54
N SER A 7 -14.41 0.44 5.42
CA SER A 7 -13.66 -0.77 5.72
C SER A 7 -13.99 -1.87 4.70
N ALA A 8 -12.98 -2.52 4.16
CA ALA A 8 -13.10 -3.77 3.43
C ALA A 8 -12.18 -4.79 4.09
N SER A 9 -12.64 -6.05 4.18
CA SER A 9 -11.81 -7.16 4.67
C SER A 9 -11.69 -8.22 3.59
N GLU A 10 -10.49 -8.76 3.43
CA GLU A 10 -10.09 -9.55 2.26
C GLU A 10 -9.19 -10.71 2.69
N LEU A 11 -9.24 -11.81 1.93
CA LEU A 11 -8.37 -12.98 2.13
C LEU A 11 -7.62 -13.30 0.85
N TRP A 12 -6.33 -13.62 0.99
CA TRP A 12 -5.46 -14.07 -0.09
C TRP A 12 -5.13 -15.57 0.06
N TYR A 13 -5.55 -16.36 -0.93
CA TYR A 13 -5.33 -17.79 -1.06
C TYR A 13 -4.33 -18.06 -2.19
N PRO A 14 -3.03 -18.16 -1.90
CA PRO A 14 -2.00 -18.31 -2.94
C PRO A 14 -2.12 -19.63 -3.74
N SER A 15 -2.80 -20.64 -3.19
CA SER A 15 -3.05 -21.93 -3.83
C SER A 15 -4.13 -21.90 -4.92
N LYS A 16 -4.93 -20.82 -4.99
CA LYS A 16 -5.97 -20.69 -6.02
C LYS A 16 -5.40 -20.19 -7.35
N PRO A 17 -6.11 -20.41 -8.48
CA PRO A 17 -5.81 -19.75 -9.75
C PRO A 17 -5.73 -18.23 -9.55
N GLU A 18 -4.85 -17.55 -10.29
CA GLU A 18 -4.52 -16.12 -10.09
C GLU A 18 -5.75 -15.21 -9.92
N ALA A 19 -6.80 -15.45 -10.70
CA ALA A 19 -8.06 -14.70 -10.66
C ALA A 19 -8.94 -14.93 -9.40
N GLU A 20 -8.63 -15.95 -8.61
CA GLU A 20 -9.39 -16.40 -7.43
C GLU A 20 -8.60 -16.34 -6.13
N ARG A 21 -7.32 -15.97 -6.21
CA ARG A 21 -6.48 -15.86 -5.01
C ARG A 21 -7.04 -14.84 -4.03
N TRP A 22 -7.67 -13.76 -4.49
CA TRP A 22 -8.34 -12.82 -3.61
C TRP A 22 -9.82 -13.14 -3.38
N THR A 23 -10.25 -13.14 -2.12
CA THR A 23 -11.65 -13.28 -1.68
C THR A 23 -12.06 -12.09 -0.83
N VAL A 24 -13.08 -11.35 -1.25
CA VAL A 24 -13.66 -10.25 -0.44
C VAL A 24 -14.55 -10.87 0.64
N ILE A 25 -14.34 -10.47 1.90
CA ILE A 25 -15.08 -10.97 3.07
C ILE A 25 -16.15 -9.98 3.50
N SER A 26 -15.84 -8.69 3.52
CA SER A 26 -16.84 -7.66 3.81
C SER A 26 -16.55 -6.32 3.14
N VAL A 27 -17.60 -5.53 2.93
CA VAL A 27 -17.54 -4.13 2.49
C VAL A 27 -18.47 -3.31 3.38
N LYS A 28 -17.93 -2.32 4.09
CA LYS A 28 -18.64 -1.51 5.10
C LYS A 28 -19.34 -2.38 6.17
N GLY A 29 -18.67 -3.45 6.60
CA GLY A 29 -19.20 -4.40 7.58
C GLY A 29 -20.36 -5.30 7.08
N LYS A 30 -20.64 -5.32 5.78
CA LYS A 30 -21.67 -6.18 5.16
C LYS A 30 -21.05 -7.20 4.22
N ALA A 31 -21.76 -8.30 3.98
CA ALA A 31 -21.36 -9.27 2.96
C ALA A 31 -21.27 -8.58 1.58
N PRO A 32 -20.21 -8.81 0.79
CA PRO A 32 -19.97 -8.12 -0.46
C PRO A 32 -20.97 -8.58 -1.53
N GLY A 33 -21.48 -7.63 -2.31
CA GLY A 33 -22.28 -7.93 -3.50
C GLY A 33 -21.42 -8.39 -4.68
N ALA A 34 -22.06 -8.95 -5.70
CA ALA A 34 -21.38 -9.34 -6.95
C ALA A 34 -20.67 -8.15 -7.63
N SER A 35 -21.23 -6.94 -7.52
CA SER A 35 -20.62 -5.69 -8.01
C SER A 35 -19.35 -5.30 -7.25
N ASP A 36 -19.33 -5.54 -5.95
CA ASP A 36 -18.17 -5.25 -5.08
C ASP A 36 -17.02 -6.19 -5.42
N ILE A 37 -17.32 -7.49 -5.53
CA ILE A 37 -16.35 -8.53 -5.92
C ILE A 37 -15.77 -8.24 -7.32
N LYS A 38 -16.62 -7.85 -8.27
CA LYS A 38 -16.18 -7.51 -9.63
C LYS A 38 -15.27 -6.28 -9.65
N THR A 39 -15.63 -5.23 -8.92
CA THR A 39 -14.83 -4.00 -8.80
C THR A 39 -13.49 -4.29 -8.16
N PHE A 40 -13.50 -5.05 -7.07
CA PHE A 40 -12.32 -5.47 -6.34
C PHE A 40 -11.37 -6.29 -7.22
N ARG A 41 -11.85 -7.34 -7.89
CA ARG A 41 -11.03 -8.17 -8.80
C ARG A 41 -10.42 -7.36 -9.92
N LYS A 42 -11.18 -6.45 -10.54
CA LYS A 42 -10.67 -5.56 -11.60
C LYS A 42 -9.52 -4.67 -11.13
N ASN A 43 -9.53 -4.26 -9.86
CA ASN A 43 -8.48 -3.42 -9.29
C ASN A 43 -7.26 -4.24 -8.86
N HIS A 44 -7.47 -5.47 -8.35
CA HIS A 44 -6.41 -6.35 -7.86
C HIS A 44 -5.76 -7.26 -8.92
N SER A 45 -6.39 -7.46 -10.09
CA SER A 45 -5.84 -8.26 -11.19
C SER A 45 -4.82 -7.50 -12.04
N LYS A 46 -4.47 -6.26 -11.66
CA LYS A 46 -3.41 -5.52 -12.34
C LYS A 46 -2.09 -6.02 -11.79
N ALA A 47 -1.22 -6.54 -12.66
CA ALA A 47 0.12 -6.95 -12.28
C ALA A 47 0.81 -5.79 -11.52
N PRO A 48 1.52 -6.08 -10.42
CA PRO A 48 2.25 -5.05 -9.70
C PRO A 48 3.22 -4.40 -10.68
N VAL A 49 3.08 -3.09 -10.87
CA VAL A 49 4.00 -2.32 -11.68
C VAL A 49 5.31 -2.30 -10.91
N THR A 50 6.31 -3.04 -11.40
CA THR A 50 7.65 -3.04 -10.82
C THR A 50 8.33 -1.72 -11.17
N ALA A 51 8.03 -0.69 -10.39
CA ALA A 51 8.71 0.59 -10.50
C ALA A 51 10.18 0.40 -10.09
N VAL A 52 11.08 0.93 -10.91
CA VAL A 52 12.52 0.91 -10.68
C VAL A 52 12.86 1.99 -9.65
N ILE A 53 13.77 1.67 -8.72
CA ILE A 53 14.27 2.64 -7.74
C ILE A 53 15.35 3.49 -8.41
N ASP A 54 15.35 4.81 -8.15
CA ASP A 54 16.46 5.67 -8.52
C ASP A 54 17.57 5.56 -7.47
N ASP A 55 18.60 4.77 -7.77
CA ASP A 55 19.70 4.46 -6.85
C ASP A 55 20.47 5.71 -6.37
N ASN A 56 20.37 6.84 -7.08
CA ASN A 56 21.03 8.09 -6.68
C ASN A 56 20.30 8.81 -5.54
N THR A 57 19.11 8.33 -5.15
CA THR A 57 18.22 9.01 -4.19
C THR A 57 18.21 8.37 -2.81
N TYR A 58 18.98 7.29 -2.63
CA TYR A 58 19.10 6.62 -1.35
C TYR A 58 19.69 7.53 -0.27
N LYS A 59 19.05 7.53 0.89
CA LYS A 59 19.53 8.23 2.07
C LYS A 59 19.22 7.43 3.33
N ILE A 60 20.19 7.35 4.24
CA ILE A 60 19.95 6.84 5.59
C ILE A 60 19.26 7.95 6.37
N GLU A 61 18.01 7.72 6.78
CA GLU A 61 17.25 8.67 7.58
C GLU A 61 17.43 8.45 9.08
N LYS A 62 17.52 7.18 9.49
CA LYS A 62 17.69 6.80 10.90
C LYS A 62 18.38 5.46 11.02
N ILE A 63 19.25 5.33 12.00
CA ILE A 63 19.86 4.07 12.40
C ILE A 63 19.92 4.01 13.93
N ASN A 64 19.56 2.88 14.51
CA ASN A 64 19.79 2.54 15.92
C ASN A 64 20.00 1.03 16.06
N ASP A 65 20.00 0.52 17.29
CA ASP A 65 20.27 -0.91 17.56
C ASP A 65 19.18 -1.86 17.04
N ASP A 66 17.97 -1.36 16.80
CA ASP A 66 16.82 -2.17 16.39
C ASP A 66 16.52 -2.07 14.89
N PHE A 67 16.68 -0.89 14.30
CA PHE A 67 16.22 -0.62 12.94
C PHE A 67 17.08 0.37 12.15
N LEU A 68 17.09 0.15 10.85
CA LEU A 68 17.62 1.03 9.82
C LEU A 68 16.45 1.54 8.97
N VAL A 69 16.36 2.86 8.80
CA VAL A 69 15.40 3.51 7.90
C VAL A 69 16.15 4.15 6.75
N ILE A 70 15.85 3.69 5.54
CA ILE A 70 16.40 4.20 4.29
C ILE A 70 15.28 4.87 3.51
N SER A 71 15.49 6.09 3.03
CA SER A 71 14.60 6.73 2.07
C SER A 71 15.13 6.65 0.64
N TYR A 72 14.22 6.64 -0.33
CA TYR A 72 14.54 6.64 -1.76
C TYR A 72 13.34 7.12 -2.58
N LYS A 73 13.57 7.35 -3.87
CA LYS A 73 12.54 7.66 -4.85
C LYS A 73 12.51 6.61 -5.96
N GLN A 74 11.38 6.49 -6.61
CA GLN A 74 11.25 5.69 -7.83
C GLN A 74 11.68 6.52 -9.04
N ASP A 75 12.30 5.86 -10.02
CA ASP A 75 12.57 6.46 -11.33
C ASP A 75 11.23 6.84 -11.99
N PRO A 76 10.98 8.13 -12.26
CA PRO A 76 9.75 8.58 -12.88
C PRO A 76 9.45 7.91 -14.23
N ALA A 77 10.47 7.50 -14.98
CA ALA A 77 10.32 6.85 -16.28
C ALA A 77 9.81 5.40 -16.17
N SER A 78 9.99 4.78 -15.00
CA SER A 78 9.53 3.41 -14.73
C SER A 78 8.08 3.33 -14.24
N LEU A 79 7.48 4.47 -13.90
CA LEU A 79 6.13 4.52 -13.32
C LEU A 79 5.06 4.37 -14.42
N ALA A 80 4.09 3.47 -14.17
CA ALA A 80 2.88 3.43 -14.98
C ALA A 80 2.10 4.75 -14.87
N ALA A 81 1.34 5.09 -15.91
CA ALA A 81 0.59 6.35 -15.99
C ALA A 81 -0.33 6.56 -14.77
N GLU A 82 -0.98 5.49 -14.30
CA GLU A 82 -1.88 5.52 -13.15
C GLU A 82 -1.17 5.77 -11.82
N ALA A 83 0.11 5.46 -11.73
CA ALA A 83 0.95 5.64 -10.54
C ALA A 83 1.98 6.77 -10.72
N SER A 84 1.86 7.58 -11.78
CA SER A 84 2.81 8.66 -12.10
C SER A 84 2.97 9.71 -11.00
N PHE A 85 1.97 9.84 -10.11
CA PHE A 85 2.06 10.71 -8.93
C PHE A 85 3.14 10.25 -7.92
N MET A 86 3.56 8.99 -7.96
CA MET A 86 4.59 8.45 -7.06
C MET A 86 5.98 9.07 -7.28
N LYS A 87 6.24 9.69 -8.43
CA LYS A 87 7.49 10.43 -8.69
C LYS A 87 7.70 11.60 -7.71
N ASP A 88 6.60 12.09 -7.17
CA ASP A 88 6.54 13.20 -6.24
C ASP A 88 6.43 12.73 -4.78
N CYS A 89 6.61 11.41 -4.56
CA CYS A 89 6.69 10.79 -3.25
C CYS A 89 8.13 10.39 -2.91
N ARG A 90 8.41 10.33 -1.61
CA ARG A 90 9.58 9.69 -1.02
C ARG A 90 9.14 8.44 -0.26
N LEU A 91 9.77 7.32 -0.61
CA LEU A 91 9.54 6.03 0.03
C LEU A 91 10.54 5.89 1.18
N HIS A 92 10.11 5.26 2.27
CA HIS A 92 10.91 4.97 3.45
C HIS A 92 10.78 3.48 3.76
N MET A 93 11.90 2.76 3.72
CA MET A 93 11.98 1.36 4.07
C MET A 93 12.58 1.20 5.46
N THR A 94 11.86 0.53 6.34
CA THR A 94 12.31 0.17 7.68
C THR A 94 12.75 -1.29 7.70
N ILE A 95 14.02 -1.51 8.02
CA ILE A 95 14.65 -2.82 8.14
C ILE A 95 14.93 -3.07 9.61
N ASN A 96 14.47 -4.20 10.13
CA ASN A 96 14.85 -4.67 11.47
C ASN A 96 16.25 -5.28 11.40
N LEU A 97 17.17 -4.80 12.24
CA LEU A 97 18.57 -5.20 12.22
C LEU A 97 18.84 -6.55 12.90
N LYS A 98 17.96 -6.98 13.81
CA LYS A 98 18.03 -8.29 14.47
C LYS A 98 17.61 -9.39 13.49
N THR A 99 16.50 -9.20 12.80
CA THR A 99 15.95 -10.19 11.85
C THR A 99 16.51 -10.03 10.44
N LYS A 100 17.09 -8.87 10.12
CA LYS A 100 17.54 -8.46 8.78
C LYS A 100 16.40 -8.47 7.74
N ARG A 101 15.17 -8.23 8.19
CA ARG A 101 13.97 -8.23 7.34
C ARG A 101 13.40 -6.82 7.20
N VAL A 102 12.76 -6.58 6.07
CA VAL A 102 11.93 -5.38 5.87
C VAL A 102 10.63 -5.59 6.64
N GLU A 103 10.28 -4.66 7.52
CA GLU A 103 9.04 -4.71 8.29
C GLU A 103 8.00 -3.70 7.81
N LYS A 104 8.46 -2.61 7.19
CA LYS A 104 7.59 -1.50 6.80
C LYS A 104 8.13 -0.76 5.58
N LEU A 105 7.22 -0.44 4.65
CA LEU A 105 7.40 0.60 3.65
C LEU A 105 6.44 1.74 3.95
N GLN A 106 6.89 2.98 3.79
CA GLN A 106 6.03 4.17 3.93
C GLN A 106 6.26 5.12 2.75
N SER A 107 5.20 5.51 2.06
CA SER A 107 5.23 6.47 0.98
C SER A 107 4.64 7.79 1.44
N LEU A 108 5.42 8.86 1.34
CA LEU A 108 5.02 10.22 1.72
C LEU A 108 5.13 11.14 0.51
N ASN A 109 4.14 11.99 0.26
CA ASN A 109 4.29 13.02 -0.78
C ASN A 109 5.23 14.14 -0.31
N GLU A 110 6.19 14.53 -1.15
CA GLU A 110 7.09 15.66 -0.86
C GLU A 110 6.43 17.02 -1.19
N LYS A 111 5.41 16.99 -2.06
CA LYS A 111 4.60 18.14 -2.47
C LYS A 111 3.16 17.70 -2.75
N PRO A 112 2.19 18.62 -2.84
CA PRO A 112 0.82 18.26 -3.20
C PRO A 112 0.77 17.47 -4.52
N LEU A 113 0.02 16.38 -4.51
CA LEU A 113 -0.09 15.43 -5.63
C LEU A 113 -1.39 15.65 -6.40
N LYS A 114 -1.36 15.41 -7.71
CA LYS A 114 -2.58 15.27 -8.49
C LYS A 114 -2.89 13.79 -8.72
N ILE A 115 -3.93 13.29 -8.07
CA ILE A 115 -4.41 11.91 -8.20
C ILE A 115 -5.74 11.95 -8.95
N LYS A 116 -5.68 11.73 -10.27
CA LYS A 116 -6.82 11.89 -11.19
C LYS A 116 -7.44 13.29 -11.08
N ILE A 117 -8.67 13.38 -10.56
CA ILE A 117 -9.41 14.63 -10.38
C ILE A 117 -9.15 15.30 -9.03
N PHE A 118 -8.46 14.61 -8.11
CA PHE A 118 -8.19 15.10 -6.76
C PHE A 118 -6.81 15.73 -6.67
N ASN A 119 -6.70 16.79 -5.88
CA ASN A 119 -5.41 17.30 -5.40
C ASN A 119 -5.23 16.80 -3.97
N ALA A 120 -4.24 15.95 -3.73
CA ALA A 120 -3.91 15.46 -2.39
C ALA A 120 -2.82 16.35 -1.78
N GLU A 121 -3.16 17.08 -0.72
CA GLU A 121 -2.20 17.86 0.07
C GLU A 121 -1.28 16.94 0.88
N LYS A 122 -1.84 15.82 1.37
CA LYS A 122 -1.11 14.77 2.08
C LYS A 122 -1.47 13.40 1.52
N LEU A 123 -0.44 12.57 1.34
CA LEU A 123 -0.49 11.13 1.13
C LEU A 123 0.51 10.51 2.09
N ASP A 124 0.01 9.57 2.90
CA ASP A 124 0.81 8.75 3.80
C ASP A 124 0.29 7.32 3.70
N LEU A 125 1.00 6.51 2.93
CA LEU A 125 0.71 5.08 2.76
C LEU A 125 1.74 4.28 3.52
N VAL A 126 1.31 3.56 4.55
CA VAL A 126 2.13 2.63 5.33
C VAL A 126 1.75 1.20 4.98
N VAL A 127 2.71 0.43 4.50
CA VAL A 127 2.58 -1.01 4.26
C VAL A 127 3.46 -1.74 5.25
N LYS A 128 2.89 -2.63 6.06
CA LYS A 128 3.64 -3.51 6.96
C LYS A 128 3.75 -4.89 6.36
N PHE A 129 4.85 -5.56 6.63
CA PHE A 129 5.14 -6.89 6.11
C PHE A 129 5.44 -7.87 7.23
N ILE A 130 5.06 -9.11 6.99
CA ILE A 130 5.55 -10.28 7.73
C ILE A 130 6.32 -11.18 6.78
N TYR A 131 7.49 -11.66 7.20
CA TYR A 131 8.22 -12.68 6.47
C TYR A 131 7.77 -14.05 6.99
N GLU A 132 7.29 -14.91 6.10
CA GLU A 132 6.95 -16.29 6.45
C GLU A 132 8.14 -17.20 6.12
N GLU A 133 8.69 -17.86 7.14
CA GLU A 133 9.91 -18.67 7.05
C GLU A 133 9.75 -20.00 6.28
N ASN A 134 8.60 -20.66 6.37
CA ASN A 134 8.29 -21.87 5.62
C ASN A 134 8.16 -21.60 4.11
N GLU A 135 7.51 -20.50 3.75
CA GLU A 135 7.29 -20.10 2.35
C GLU A 135 8.43 -19.23 1.80
N LYS A 136 9.35 -18.81 2.65
CA LYS A 136 10.51 -17.97 2.35
C LYS A 136 10.15 -16.69 1.59
N ARG A 137 9.01 -16.09 1.90
CA ARG A 137 8.51 -14.90 1.21
C ARG A 137 7.85 -13.90 2.16
N TYR A 138 7.80 -12.66 1.71
CA TYR A 138 7.06 -11.60 2.39
C TYR A 138 5.57 -11.67 2.05
N PHE A 139 4.77 -11.33 3.05
CA PHE A 139 3.35 -11.06 2.93
C PHE A 139 3.05 -9.69 3.52
N THR A 140 2.08 -8.99 2.93
CA THR A 140 1.57 -7.74 3.48
C THR A 140 0.77 -8.03 4.74
N GLU A 141 1.14 -7.51 5.90
CA GLU A 141 0.31 -7.65 7.10
C GLU A 141 -0.85 -6.65 7.07
N SER A 142 -0.55 -5.40 6.74
CA SER A 142 -1.53 -4.32 6.70
C SER A 142 -1.11 -3.23 5.74
N GLU A 143 -2.09 -2.52 5.19
CA GLU A 143 -1.93 -1.27 4.47
C GLU A 143 -2.78 -0.19 5.12
N ASP A 144 -2.19 0.95 5.42
CA ASP A 144 -2.87 2.11 5.99
C ASP A 144 -2.58 3.31 5.09
N LEU A 145 -3.62 3.79 4.40
CA LEU A 145 -3.57 4.93 3.51
C LEU A 145 -4.31 6.11 4.15
N ASN A 146 -3.55 7.15 4.48
CA ASN A 146 -4.06 8.42 4.95
C ASN A 146 -3.87 9.49 3.86
N LEU A 147 -4.97 10.00 3.34
CA LEU A 147 -5.02 11.06 2.34
C LEU A 147 -5.73 12.29 2.89
N ILE A 148 -5.21 13.47 2.56
CA ILE A 148 -5.94 14.73 2.71
C ILE A 148 -6.11 15.30 1.33
N VAL A 149 -7.34 15.25 0.80
CA VAL A 149 -7.65 15.75 -0.54
C VAL A 149 -8.36 17.09 -0.48
N LYS A 150 -8.09 17.95 -1.45
CA LYS A 150 -8.80 19.21 -1.65
C LYS A 150 -9.90 19.01 -2.67
N PHE A 151 -11.15 19.15 -2.24
CA PHE A 151 -12.35 19.07 -3.07
C PHE A 151 -13.15 20.36 -2.96
N LEU A 152 -13.35 21.05 -4.09
CA LEU A 152 -14.08 22.34 -4.15
C LEU A 152 -13.58 23.39 -3.14
N GLY A 153 -12.26 23.43 -2.91
CA GLY A 153 -11.63 24.36 -1.98
C GLY A 153 -11.60 23.90 -0.51
N GLN A 154 -12.30 22.81 -0.17
CA GLN A 154 -12.32 22.25 1.18
C GLN A 154 -11.37 21.05 1.31
N LEU A 155 -10.75 20.91 2.47
CA LEU A 155 -9.96 19.72 2.81
C LEU A 155 -10.87 18.61 3.31
N ALA A 156 -10.75 17.44 2.72
CA ALA A 156 -11.47 16.22 3.10
C ALA A 156 -10.44 15.13 3.44
N PRO A 157 -10.42 14.61 4.68
CA PRO A 157 -9.62 13.43 5.01
C PRO A 157 -10.25 12.18 4.38
N MET A 158 -9.41 11.31 3.85
CA MET A 158 -9.77 9.99 3.34
C MET A 158 -8.79 8.99 3.93
N GLU A 159 -9.32 8.00 4.64
CA GLU A 159 -8.55 6.93 5.26
C GLU A 159 -8.99 5.59 4.68
N THR A 160 -8.03 4.71 4.42
CA THR A 160 -8.29 3.33 4.01
C THR A 160 -7.33 2.43 4.77
N ILE A 161 -7.88 1.57 5.62
CA ILE A 161 -7.13 0.56 6.37
C ILE A 161 -7.52 -0.79 5.80
N SER A 162 -6.52 -1.54 5.34
CA SER A 162 -6.63 -2.91 4.87
C SER A 162 -5.79 -3.80 5.76
N GLU A 163 -6.41 -4.83 6.34
CA GLU A 163 -5.71 -5.87 7.11
C GLU A 163 -5.79 -7.17 6.34
N TYR A 164 -4.66 -7.87 6.26
CA TYR A 164 -4.56 -9.11 5.50
C TYR A 164 -4.19 -10.26 6.44
N SER A 165 -4.92 -11.36 6.31
CA SER A 165 -4.72 -12.55 7.16
C SER A 165 -4.83 -13.84 6.36
N ASN A 166 -4.42 -14.95 6.99
CA ASN A 166 -4.53 -16.32 6.48
C ASN A 166 -3.66 -16.66 5.26
N TYR A 167 -2.39 -16.28 5.31
CA TYR A 167 -1.36 -16.60 4.30
C TYR A 167 -0.93 -18.06 4.18
N LYS A 168 -1.78 -19.03 4.56
CA LYS A 168 -1.42 -20.44 4.56
C LYS A 168 -1.55 -21.06 3.16
N LYS A 169 -0.48 -21.66 2.66
CA LYS A 169 -0.56 -22.72 1.63
C LYS A 169 -1.29 -23.94 2.24
N ILE A 170 -2.43 -24.31 1.66
CA ILE A 170 -3.04 -25.64 1.88
C ILE A 170 -2.34 -26.62 0.95
#